data_AF-A0A358PDF0-F1
#
_entry.id   AF-A0A358PDF0-F1
#
_cell.length_a   1.000
_cell.length_b   1.000
_cell.length_c   1.000
_cell.angle_alpha   90.00
_cell.angle_beta   90.00
_cell.angle_gamma   90.00
#
_symmetry.space_group_name_H-M   'P 1'
#
loop_
_entity.id
_entity.type
_entity.pdbx_description
1 polymer ?
#
loop_
_entity_poly.entity_id
_entity_poly.type
_entity_poly.pdbx_seq_one_letter_code
_entity_poly.pdbx_strand_id
1 'polypeptide(L)'
;MAVQLSIGARVRKSPFFQASCKAGLTAASVYNHMYMPTSYGDPLAEYNRLINDVAMWDVAVERQVALKGPDALALARLLTPRNLDGLVIGQGKYVPICNHSGAIINDPVLLQVAEDEIWLSIADSDIQLWASAVAGTLKLDVDVYEPDVSPLAIQGPKAVDVVSDLFGDWVRDLKYFGFRVTELDGIPLVVARSGWSKQGGYELYLRDFNRGDDLWARVAEAGKPYNIGPGAPNYIERIESGLISYGADTDSRTNPFELGMDKFIALDQPHDFIGKDALIAMKKAGISRRFMGFIID
;
A
#
# COMPACT_ATOMS: atom_id res chain seq x y z
N MET A 1 2.54 -17.96 30.77
CA MET A 1 2.55 -18.81 29.56
C MET A 1 2.72 -17.90 28.36
N ALA A 2 3.74 -18.12 27.53
CA ALA A 2 3.86 -17.40 26.26
C ALA A 2 2.87 -18.03 25.26
N VAL A 3 2.03 -17.20 24.64
CA VAL A 3 1.15 -17.63 23.55
C VAL A 3 1.97 -17.57 22.26
N GLN A 4 2.11 -18.70 21.56
CA GLN A 4 2.77 -18.77 20.27
C GLN A 4 1.70 -18.83 19.16
N LEU A 5 1.79 -17.95 18.18
CA LEU A 5 0.92 -18.00 17.00
C LEU A 5 1.33 -19.18 16.10
N SER A 6 0.34 -19.94 15.63
CA SER A 6 0.59 -21.08 14.75
C SER A 6 0.87 -20.63 13.32
N ILE A 7 1.78 -21.35 12.64
CA ILE A 7 1.95 -21.27 11.19
C ILE A 7 0.95 -22.21 10.53
N GLY A 8 0.06 -21.68 9.70
CA GLY A 8 -0.99 -22.46 9.05
C GLY A 8 -1.57 -21.78 7.81
N ALA A 9 -2.35 -22.52 7.02
CA ALA A 9 -2.82 -22.08 5.70
C ALA A 9 -3.75 -20.85 5.74
N ARG A 10 -4.36 -20.54 6.89
CA ARG A 10 -5.23 -19.36 7.04
C ARG A 10 -4.45 -18.04 7.00
N VAL A 11 -3.19 -18.07 7.42
CA VAL A 11 -2.29 -16.93 7.30
C VAL A 11 -1.29 -17.25 6.20
N ARG A 12 -1.46 -16.59 5.07
CA ARG A 12 -0.69 -16.81 3.85
C ARG A 12 0.77 -16.45 4.06
N LYS A 13 1.64 -17.09 3.29
CA LYS A 13 3.03 -16.69 3.13
C LYS A 13 3.13 -15.92 1.81
N SER A 14 3.86 -14.82 1.84
CA SER A 14 4.23 -14.07 0.63
C SER A 14 5.18 -14.89 -0.25
N PRO A 15 5.38 -14.49 -1.52
CA PRO A 15 6.42 -15.07 -2.36
C PRO A 15 7.84 -14.77 -1.84
N PHE A 16 8.00 -13.79 -0.93
CA PHE A 16 9.27 -13.39 -0.34
C PHE A 16 9.53 -14.02 1.04
N PHE A 17 8.54 -14.69 1.63
CA PHE A 17 8.58 -15.15 3.02
C PHE A 17 9.80 -16.01 3.34
N GLN A 18 10.17 -16.91 2.43
CA GLN A 18 11.37 -17.76 2.62
C GLN A 18 12.65 -16.94 2.57
N ALA A 19 12.76 -16.00 1.63
CA ALA A 19 13.89 -15.08 1.55
C ALA A 19 13.97 -14.18 2.80
N SER A 20 12.85 -13.67 3.31
CA SER A 20 12.79 -12.92 4.56
C SER A 20 13.27 -13.74 5.76
N CYS A 21 12.84 -15.01 5.88
CA CYS A 21 13.34 -15.92 6.91
C CYS A 21 14.86 -16.14 6.81
N LYS A 22 15.38 -16.39 5.60
CA LYS A 22 16.82 -16.54 5.36
C LYS A 22 17.60 -15.25 5.68
N ALA A 23 16.97 -14.09 5.51
CA ALA A 23 17.52 -12.78 5.82
C ALA A 23 17.44 -12.41 7.31
N GLY A 24 16.91 -13.29 8.17
CA GLY A 24 16.91 -13.11 9.63
C GLY A 24 15.60 -12.56 10.21
N LEU A 25 14.46 -12.76 9.55
CA LEU A 25 13.15 -12.42 10.10
C LEU A 25 12.96 -13.03 11.50
N THR A 26 12.69 -12.20 12.51
CA THR A 26 12.50 -12.63 13.90
C THR A 26 11.08 -12.43 14.41
N ALA A 27 10.35 -11.45 13.86
CA ALA A 27 8.97 -11.17 14.23
C ALA A 27 8.12 -10.81 13.02
N ALA A 28 6.85 -11.23 13.06
CA ALA A 28 5.85 -10.91 12.06
C ALA A 28 4.49 -10.64 12.72
N SER A 29 3.70 -9.76 12.09
CA SER A 29 2.27 -9.60 12.35
C SER A 29 1.45 -10.36 11.29
N VAL A 30 0.13 -10.23 11.36
CA VAL A 30 -0.80 -10.62 10.31
C VAL A 30 -1.43 -9.36 9.73
N TYR A 31 -1.45 -9.28 8.40
CA TYR A 31 -2.04 -8.18 7.65
C TYR A 31 -2.63 -8.76 6.36
N ASN A 32 -3.90 -8.45 6.04
CA ASN A 32 -4.67 -9.05 4.95
C ASN A 32 -4.53 -10.58 4.88
N HIS A 33 -4.66 -11.23 6.04
CA HIS A 33 -4.53 -12.69 6.19
C HIS A 33 -3.19 -13.24 5.68
N MET A 34 -2.11 -12.46 5.76
CA MET A 34 -0.75 -12.84 5.34
C MET A 34 0.27 -12.42 6.40
N TYR A 35 1.36 -13.17 6.53
CA TYR A 35 2.46 -12.80 7.44
C TYR A 35 3.15 -11.53 6.94
N MET A 36 3.15 -10.50 7.77
CA MET A 36 3.88 -9.25 7.52
C MET A 36 5.13 -9.22 8.41
N PRO A 37 6.35 -9.16 7.86
CA PRO A 37 7.54 -8.88 8.66
C PRO A 37 7.40 -7.63 9.52
N THR A 38 7.85 -7.70 10.77
CA THR A 38 7.86 -6.54 11.69
C THR A 38 9.21 -6.30 12.36
N SER A 39 10.12 -7.29 12.36
CA SER A 39 11.51 -7.09 12.79
C SER A 39 12.43 -8.19 12.29
N TYR A 40 13.69 -7.82 12.07
CA TYR A 40 14.82 -8.69 11.79
C TYR A 40 15.81 -8.77 12.97
N GLY A 41 15.37 -8.34 14.17
CA GLY A 41 16.05 -8.58 15.45
C GLY A 41 16.61 -7.33 16.14
N ASP A 42 16.84 -6.23 15.41
CA ASP A 42 17.35 -4.98 15.98
C ASP A 42 16.59 -3.77 15.40
N PRO A 43 15.51 -3.31 16.07
CA PRO A 43 14.69 -2.21 15.59
C PRO A 43 15.44 -0.89 15.37
N LEU A 44 16.49 -0.61 16.15
CA LEU A 44 17.27 0.62 16.01
C LEU A 44 18.20 0.53 14.80
N ALA A 45 18.85 -0.63 14.58
CA ALA A 45 19.64 -0.84 13.37
C ALA A 45 18.77 -0.81 12.11
N GLU A 46 17.56 -1.37 12.16
CA GLU A 46 16.59 -1.33 11.06
C GLU A 46 16.12 0.11 10.76
N TYR A 47 15.82 0.90 11.80
CA TYR A 47 15.50 2.33 11.65
C TYR A 47 16.69 3.10 11.07
N ASN A 48 17.90 2.94 11.63
CA ASN A 48 19.10 3.63 11.14
C ASN A 48 19.41 3.30 9.67
N ARG A 49 19.21 2.04 9.26
CA ARG A 49 19.34 1.63 7.85
C ARG A 49 18.32 2.35 6.96
N LEU A 50 17.06 2.43 7.39
CA LEU A 50 16.02 3.14 6.65
C LEU A 50 16.32 4.63 6.50
N ILE A 51 16.83 5.28 7.55
CA ILE A 51 17.14 6.71 7.54
C ILE A 51 18.40 7.04 6.74
N ASN A 52 19.45 6.21 6.80
CA ASN A 52 20.77 6.56 6.27
C ASN A 52 21.18 5.79 4.99
N ASP A 53 20.57 4.63 4.74
CA ASP A 53 20.96 3.72 3.67
C ASP A 53 19.75 3.31 2.81
N VAL A 54 19.45 2.01 2.74
CA VAL A 54 18.32 1.43 2.01
C VAL A 54 17.90 0.12 2.67
N ALA A 55 16.60 -0.06 2.83
CA ALA A 55 15.99 -1.25 3.40
C ALA A 55 15.06 -1.91 2.37
N MET A 56 15.08 -3.24 2.33
CA MET A 56 14.23 -4.05 1.46
C MET A 56 13.14 -4.73 2.29
N TRP A 57 11.87 -4.51 1.94
CA TRP A 57 10.72 -4.94 2.71
C TRP A 57 9.84 -5.89 1.91
N ASP A 58 9.57 -7.05 2.47
CA ASP A 58 8.43 -7.86 2.04
C ASP A 58 7.15 -7.19 2.57
N VAL A 59 6.47 -6.49 1.65
CA VAL A 59 5.17 -5.85 1.86
C VAL A 59 4.12 -6.49 0.95
N ALA A 60 4.28 -7.78 0.63
CA ALA A 60 3.29 -8.52 -0.16
C ALA A 60 1.91 -8.55 0.50
N VAL A 61 1.83 -8.23 1.79
CA VAL A 61 0.59 -8.05 2.56
C VAL A 61 -0.25 -6.85 2.10
N GLU A 62 0.34 -5.89 1.40
CA GLU A 62 -0.36 -4.81 0.70
C GLU A 62 -1.01 -5.42 -0.55
N ARG A 63 -2.12 -6.13 -0.31
CA ARG A 63 -2.81 -6.90 -1.36
C ARG A 63 -3.42 -5.95 -2.39
N GLN A 64 -3.60 -6.49 -3.59
CA GLN A 64 -4.25 -5.76 -4.66
C GLN A 64 -5.70 -6.20 -4.76
N VAL A 65 -6.62 -5.24 -4.87
CA VAL A 65 -7.97 -5.50 -5.36
C VAL A 65 -8.04 -4.97 -6.78
N ALA A 66 -8.09 -5.87 -7.74
CA ALA A 66 -8.22 -5.52 -9.15
C ALA A 66 -9.70 -5.30 -9.50
N LEU A 67 -9.98 -4.18 -10.15
CA LEU A 67 -11.25 -3.84 -10.78
C LEU A 67 -11.00 -3.88 -12.29
N LYS A 68 -11.59 -4.85 -12.99
CA LYS A 68 -11.35 -5.06 -14.42
C LYS A 68 -12.62 -5.09 -15.24
N GLY A 69 -12.68 -4.30 -16.30
CA GLY A 69 -13.80 -4.25 -17.24
C GLY A 69 -14.32 -2.84 -17.50
N PRO A 70 -15.35 -2.70 -18.35
CA PRO A 70 -15.86 -1.39 -18.79
C PRO A 70 -16.28 -0.47 -17.64
N ASP A 71 -16.81 -1.01 -16.55
CA ASP A 71 -17.26 -0.24 -15.38
C ASP A 71 -16.21 -0.09 -14.27
N ALA A 72 -14.95 -0.49 -14.49
CA ALA A 72 -13.89 -0.44 -13.48
C ALA A 72 -13.68 0.98 -12.89
N LEU A 73 -13.62 2.00 -13.75
CA LEU A 73 -13.49 3.39 -13.30
C LEU A 73 -14.77 3.89 -12.61
N ALA A 74 -15.94 3.44 -13.06
CA ALA A 74 -17.22 3.82 -12.45
C ALA A 74 -17.31 3.28 -11.01
N LEU A 75 -16.94 2.01 -10.81
CA LEU A 75 -16.83 1.40 -9.48
C LEU A 75 -15.77 2.10 -8.63
N ALA A 76 -14.57 2.35 -9.17
CA ALA A 76 -13.50 3.05 -8.44
C ALA A 76 -13.96 4.43 -7.95
N ARG A 77 -14.64 5.22 -8.79
CA ARG A 77 -15.21 6.54 -8.42
C ARG A 77 -16.25 6.43 -7.30
N LEU A 78 -17.06 5.37 -7.32
CA LEU A 78 -18.07 5.16 -6.29
C LEU A 78 -17.46 4.79 -4.92
N LEU A 79 -16.33 4.08 -4.92
CA LEU A 79 -15.68 3.59 -3.70
C LEU A 79 -14.92 4.68 -2.92
N THR A 80 -14.48 5.77 -3.56
CA THR A 80 -13.64 6.79 -2.91
C THR A 80 -14.21 8.20 -3.06
N PRO A 81 -14.14 9.06 -2.02
CA PRO A 81 -14.42 10.48 -2.14
C PRO A 81 -13.34 11.26 -2.89
N ARG A 82 -12.22 10.63 -3.27
CA ARG A 82 -11.15 11.29 -4.01
C ARG A 82 -11.53 11.45 -5.48
N ASN A 83 -11.33 12.66 -6.02
CA ASN A 83 -11.57 12.89 -7.43
C ASN A 83 -10.59 12.09 -8.32
N LEU A 84 -11.15 11.22 -9.16
CA LEU A 84 -10.44 10.40 -10.13
C LEU A 84 -10.45 10.98 -11.55
N ASP A 85 -10.97 12.19 -11.77
CA ASP A 85 -10.89 12.87 -13.05
C ASP A 85 -9.42 13.03 -13.50
N GLY A 86 -9.21 12.86 -14.82
CA GLY A 86 -7.88 12.88 -15.42
C GLY A 86 -6.95 11.76 -14.93
N LEU A 87 -7.48 10.69 -14.33
CA LEU A 87 -6.69 9.49 -14.06
C LEU A 87 -6.18 8.93 -15.39
N VAL A 88 -4.88 8.65 -15.43
CA VAL A 88 -4.19 8.11 -16.59
C VAL A 88 -3.32 6.94 -16.15
N ILE A 89 -3.06 6.03 -17.08
CA ILE A 89 -2.14 4.91 -16.86
C ILE A 89 -0.76 5.44 -16.45
N GLY A 90 -0.15 4.81 -15.45
CA GLY A 90 1.13 5.21 -14.88
C GLY A 90 1.04 6.26 -13.76
N GLN A 91 -0.17 6.67 -13.37
CA GLN A 91 -0.38 7.57 -12.23
C GLN A 91 -1.20 6.90 -11.12
N GLY A 92 -0.60 6.84 -9.93
CA GLY A 92 -1.26 6.39 -8.71
C GLY A 92 -1.89 7.52 -7.90
N LYS A 93 -2.88 7.18 -7.07
CA LYS A 93 -3.59 8.12 -6.19
C LYS A 93 -3.88 7.46 -4.84
N TYR A 94 -3.51 8.08 -3.73
CA TYR A 94 -3.96 7.69 -2.38
C TYR A 94 -5.46 7.97 -2.19
N VAL A 95 -6.29 6.94 -2.09
CA VAL A 95 -7.75 7.01 -2.21
C VAL A 95 -8.42 6.49 -0.95
N PRO A 96 -8.73 7.34 0.06
CA PRO A 96 -9.51 6.89 1.21
C PRO A 96 -10.80 6.20 0.76
N ILE A 97 -11.22 5.14 1.43
CA ILE A 97 -12.50 4.47 1.18
C ILE A 97 -13.34 4.59 2.46
N CYS A 98 -14.57 5.05 2.31
CA CYS A 98 -15.51 5.19 3.42
C CYS A 98 -16.72 4.26 3.26
N ASN A 99 -17.34 3.91 4.38
CA ASN A 99 -18.68 3.32 4.37
C ASN A 99 -19.78 4.39 4.21
N HIS A 100 -21.04 3.95 4.16
CA HIS A 100 -22.20 4.85 4.01
C HIS A 100 -22.33 5.90 5.13
N SER A 101 -21.78 5.64 6.31
CA SER A 101 -21.77 6.57 7.44
C SER A 101 -20.61 7.56 7.41
N GLY A 102 -19.75 7.51 6.38
CA GLY A 102 -18.58 8.39 6.24
C GLY A 102 -17.37 7.99 7.08
N ALA A 103 -17.40 6.83 7.74
CA ALA A 103 -16.24 6.31 8.46
C ALA A 103 -15.29 5.60 7.49
N ILE A 104 -13.98 5.79 7.68
CA ILE A 104 -12.94 5.14 6.87
C ILE A 104 -12.99 3.63 7.12
N ILE A 105 -12.92 2.86 6.03
CA ILE A 105 -12.83 1.40 6.07
C ILE A 105 -11.54 0.86 5.46
N ASN A 106 -10.81 1.69 4.70
CA ASN A 106 -9.47 1.42 4.18
C ASN A 106 -8.92 2.73 3.57
N ASP A 107 -7.63 2.80 3.32
CA ASP A 107 -6.97 3.95 2.70
C ASP A 107 -5.95 3.56 1.62
N PRO A 108 -6.39 2.91 0.53
CA PRO A 108 -5.49 2.34 -0.48
C PRO A 108 -4.71 3.37 -1.30
N VAL A 109 -3.67 2.88 -1.99
CA VAL A 109 -3.13 3.54 -3.19
C VAL A 109 -3.78 2.90 -4.42
N LEU A 110 -4.44 3.69 -5.26
CA LEU A 110 -5.01 3.27 -6.54
C LEU A 110 -3.98 3.40 -7.65
N LEU A 111 -3.89 2.40 -8.53
CA LEU A 111 -3.04 2.39 -9.73
C LEU A 111 -3.87 1.98 -10.96
N GLN A 112 -3.95 2.82 -12.01
CA GLN A 112 -4.56 2.40 -13.29
C GLN A 112 -3.53 1.68 -14.17
N VAL A 113 -3.50 0.35 -14.09
CA VAL A 113 -2.42 -0.46 -14.71
C VAL A 113 -2.68 -0.79 -16.18
N ALA A 114 -3.93 -0.73 -16.62
CA ALA A 114 -4.34 -0.81 -18.02
C ALA A 114 -5.55 0.09 -18.28
N GLU A 115 -6.01 0.18 -19.53
CA GLU A 115 -7.17 1.01 -19.90
C GLU A 115 -8.42 0.60 -19.10
N ASP A 116 -8.62 -0.70 -18.94
CA ASP A 116 -9.77 -1.33 -18.30
C ASP A 116 -9.44 -1.99 -16.95
N GLU A 117 -8.25 -1.76 -16.38
CA GLU A 117 -7.84 -2.42 -15.13
C GLU A 117 -7.22 -1.43 -14.13
N ILE A 118 -7.81 -1.39 -12.94
CA ILE A 118 -7.39 -0.56 -11.81
C ILE A 118 -7.07 -1.48 -10.64
N TRP A 119 -5.93 -1.26 -9.97
CA TRP A 119 -5.60 -1.92 -8.72
C TRP A 119 -5.78 -0.96 -7.55
N LEU A 120 -6.30 -1.47 -6.44
CA LEU A 120 -6.27 -0.83 -5.13
C LEU A 120 -5.25 -1.60 -4.28
N SER A 121 -4.12 -0.98 -3.94
CA SER A 121 -3.12 -1.49 -3.00
C SER A 121 -3.61 -1.17 -1.59
N ILE A 122 -4.23 -2.16 -0.94
CA ILE A 122 -5.09 -1.95 0.23
C ILE A 122 -4.35 -2.01 1.56
N ALA A 123 -4.90 -1.27 2.52
CA ALA A 123 -4.59 -1.44 3.93
C ALA A 123 -5.25 -2.72 4.53
N ASP A 124 -5.27 -2.92 5.85
CA ASP A 124 -5.73 -4.16 6.50
C ASP A 124 -7.27 -4.29 6.65
N SER A 125 -7.97 -4.47 5.53
CA SER A 125 -9.38 -4.86 5.53
C SER A 125 -9.80 -5.50 4.21
N ASP A 126 -10.85 -6.32 4.23
CA ASP A 126 -11.31 -7.10 3.06
C ASP A 126 -12.07 -6.25 2.02
N ILE A 127 -11.38 -5.28 1.40
CA ILE A 127 -11.96 -4.36 0.39
C ILE A 127 -12.46 -5.09 -0.85
N GLN A 128 -11.89 -6.25 -1.18
CA GLN A 128 -12.41 -7.09 -2.27
C GLN A 128 -13.89 -7.43 -2.04
N LEU A 129 -14.27 -7.89 -0.83
CA LEU A 129 -15.64 -8.25 -0.51
C LEU A 129 -16.58 -7.05 -0.61
N TRP A 130 -16.13 -5.90 -0.14
CA TRP A 130 -16.88 -4.64 -0.23
C TRP A 130 -17.10 -4.22 -1.69
N ALA A 131 -16.04 -4.18 -2.49
CA ALA A 131 -16.11 -3.79 -3.90
C ALA A 131 -16.96 -4.76 -4.73
N SER A 132 -16.81 -6.08 -4.53
CA SER A 132 -17.64 -7.10 -5.20
C SER A 132 -19.13 -6.96 -4.86
N ALA A 133 -19.46 -6.68 -3.59
CA ALA A 133 -20.85 -6.49 -3.16
C ALA A 133 -21.48 -5.24 -3.81
N VAL A 134 -20.75 -4.13 -3.86
CA VAL A 134 -21.19 -2.90 -4.53
C VAL A 134 -21.39 -3.15 -6.03
N ALA A 135 -20.40 -3.76 -6.69
CA ALA A 135 -20.47 -4.09 -8.11
C ALA A 135 -21.68 -4.96 -8.46
N GLY A 136 -21.89 -6.04 -7.69
CA GLY A 136 -22.99 -6.98 -7.90
C GLY A 136 -24.37 -6.35 -7.62
N THR A 137 -24.49 -5.50 -6.60
CA THR A 137 -25.74 -4.80 -6.28
C THR A 137 -26.16 -3.85 -7.40
N LEU A 138 -25.17 -3.16 -7.99
CA LEU A 138 -25.40 -2.21 -9.08
C LEU A 138 -25.38 -2.86 -10.47
N LYS A 139 -25.07 -4.17 -10.55
CA LYS A 139 -24.95 -4.94 -11.80
C LYS A 139 -23.96 -4.30 -12.78
N LEU A 140 -22.83 -3.82 -12.26
CA LEU A 140 -21.74 -3.26 -13.07
C LEU A 140 -21.03 -4.36 -13.87
N ASP A 141 -20.61 -4.03 -15.09
CA ASP A 141 -19.75 -4.88 -15.92
C ASP A 141 -18.28 -4.71 -15.49
N VAL A 142 -17.95 -5.33 -14.37
CA VAL A 142 -16.62 -5.28 -13.75
C VAL A 142 -16.36 -6.56 -12.95
N ASP A 143 -15.21 -7.18 -13.19
CA ASP A 143 -14.66 -8.25 -12.36
C ASP A 143 -13.87 -7.66 -11.20
N VAL A 144 -14.08 -8.19 -10.00
CA VAL A 144 -13.43 -7.75 -8.77
C VAL A 144 -12.73 -8.95 -8.13
N TYR A 145 -11.41 -8.97 -8.20
CA TYR A 145 -10.59 -10.11 -7.77
C TYR A 145 -9.28 -9.68 -7.11
N GLU A 146 -8.63 -10.61 -6.40
CA GLU A 146 -7.26 -10.44 -5.93
C GLU A 146 -6.30 -11.01 -6.99
N PRO A 147 -5.53 -10.21 -7.74
CA PRO A 147 -4.59 -10.71 -8.73
C PRO A 147 -3.35 -11.31 -8.06
N ASP A 148 -2.58 -12.12 -8.79
CA ASP A 148 -1.24 -12.56 -8.37
C ASP A 148 -0.26 -11.39 -8.47
N VAL A 149 -0.31 -10.52 -7.46
CA VAL A 149 0.55 -9.35 -7.33
C VAL A 149 1.08 -9.25 -5.91
N SER A 150 2.39 -9.04 -5.75
CA SER A 150 3.04 -8.96 -4.43
C SER A 150 4.10 -7.85 -4.42
N PRO A 151 3.86 -6.74 -3.70
CA PRO A 151 4.84 -5.67 -3.57
C PRO A 151 6.08 -6.07 -2.77
N LEU A 152 7.26 -5.73 -3.30
CA LEU A 152 8.54 -5.70 -2.59
C LEU A 152 9.01 -4.24 -2.54
N ALA A 153 9.12 -3.65 -1.35
CA ALA A 153 9.51 -2.24 -1.22
C ALA A 153 11.03 -2.09 -1.04
N ILE A 154 11.58 -1.06 -1.67
CA ILE A 154 12.98 -0.63 -1.52
C ILE A 154 12.90 0.82 -1.04
N GLN A 155 13.23 1.05 0.23
CA GLN A 155 12.96 2.30 0.94
C GLN A 155 14.23 2.87 1.57
N GLY A 156 14.35 4.19 1.63
CA GLY A 156 15.51 4.90 2.17
C GLY A 156 16.18 5.82 1.13
N PRO A 157 17.08 6.72 1.56
CA PRO A 157 17.69 7.72 0.69
C PRO A 157 18.46 7.14 -0.49
N LYS A 158 18.99 5.91 -0.38
CA LYS A 158 19.74 5.24 -1.46
C LYS A 158 18.86 4.34 -2.35
N ALA A 159 17.56 4.23 -2.06
CA ALA A 159 16.65 3.35 -2.80
C ALA A 159 16.58 3.67 -4.30
N VAL A 160 16.67 4.95 -4.67
CA VAL A 160 16.66 5.37 -6.08
C VAL A 160 17.85 4.84 -6.85
N ASP A 161 19.02 4.76 -6.23
CA ASP A 161 20.21 4.26 -6.91
C ASP A 161 20.15 2.75 -7.07
N VAL A 162 19.69 2.01 -6.03
CA VAL A 162 19.45 0.56 -6.15
C VAL A 162 18.47 0.24 -7.27
N VAL A 163 17.35 0.95 -7.34
CA VAL A 163 16.31 0.71 -8.35
C VAL A 163 16.79 1.17 -9.74
N SER A 164 17.61 2.22 -9.80
CA SER A 164 18.24 2.66 -11.05
C SER A 164 19.24 1.62 -11.58
N ASP A 165 20.00 0.94 -10.73
CA ASP A 165 20.92 -0.12 -11.15
C ASP A 165 20.19 -1.34 -11.71
N LEU A 166 18.97 -1.60 -11.25
CA LEU A 166 18.13 -2.70 -11.73
C LEU A 166 17.41 -2.38 -13.05
N PHE A 167 16.90 -1.16 -13.19
CA PHE A 167 15.97 -0.82 -14.28
C PHE A 167 16.50 0.25 -15.24
N GLY A 168 17.57 0.95 -14.90
CA GLY A 168 18.10 2.13 -15.59
C GLY A 168 17.51 3.45 -15.08
N ASP A 169 18.10 4.57 -15.51
CA ASP A 169 17.82 5.91 -14.97
C ASP A 169 16.39 6.42 -15.16
N TRP A 170 15.58 5.80 -16.03
CA TRP A 170 14.19 6.22 -16.26
C TRP A 170 13.34 6.20 -14.97
N VAL A 171 13.73 5.39 -13.96
CA VAL A 171 13.03 5.34 -12.67
C VAL A 171 13.11 6.66 -11.93
N ARG A 172 14.18 7.44 -12.15
CA ARG A 172 14.40 8.76 -11.53
C ARG A 172 13.37 9.78 -12.01
N ASP A 173 12.84 9.59 -13.22
CA ASP A 173 11.82 10.44 -13.83
C ASP A 173 10.39 10.14 -13.32
N LEU A 174 10.18 9.02 -12.61
CA LEU A 174 8.90 8.73 -11.99
C LEU A 174 8.60 9.80 -10.94
N LYS A 175 7.46 10.46 -11.07
CA LYS A 175 6.92 11.36 -10.04
C LYS A 175 6.45 10.55 -8.84
N TYR A 176 6.22 11.20 -7.70
CA TYR A 176 5.60 10.53 -6.55
C TYR A 176 4.23 9.92 -6.94
N PHE A 177 4.00 8.66 -6.57
CA PHE A 177 2.92 7.79 -7.07
C PHE A 177 2.92 7.54 -8.59
N GLY A 178 3.95 7.95 -9.32
CA GLY A 178 4.15 7.52 -10.70
C GLY A 178 4.60 6.06 -10.75
N PHE A 179 4.15 5.32 -11.76
CA PHE A 179 4.55 3.93 -11.95
C PHE A 179 4.68 3.55 -13.42
N ARG A 180 5.34 2.43 -13.69
CA ARG A 180 5.47 1.84 -15.02
C ARG A 180 5.39 0.32 -14.95
N VAL A 181 4.58 -0.27 -15.83
CA VAL A 181 4.56 -1.72 -16.08
C VAL A 181 5.82 -2.08 -16.88
N THR A 182 6.59 -3.06 -16.43
CA THR A 182 7.88 -3.45 -17.03
C THR A 182 8.24 -4.88 -16.65
N GLU A 183 9.47 -5.29 -16.98
CA GLU A 183 10.10 -6.50 -16.46
C GLU A 183 11.53 -6.24 -15.98
N LEU A 184 12.06 -7.16 -15.17
CA LEU A 184 13.46 -7.26 -14.78
C LEU A 184 13.97 -8.65 -15.16
N ASP A 185 14.76 -8.77 -16.23
CA ASP A 185 15.28 -10.04 -16.73
C ASP A 185 14.20 -11.14 -16.83
N GLY A 186 13.07 -10.78 -17.46
CA GLY A 186 11.90 -11.64 -17.63
C GLY A 186 11.07 -11.86 -16.36
N ILE A 187 11.27 -11.10 -15.28
CA ILE A 187 10.37 -11.06 -14.12
C ILE A 187 9.33 -9.95 -14.36
N PRO A 188 8.05 -10.27 -14.61
CA PRO A 188 7.02 -9.27 -14.87
C PRO A 188 6.66 -8.51 -13.58
N LEU A 189 6.66 -7.18 -13.63
CA LEU A 189 6.33 -6.35 -12.47
C LEU A 189 5.85 -4.94 -12.83
N VAL A 190 5.35 -4.22 -11.83
CA VAL A 190 5.17 -2.76 -11.90
C VAL A 190 6.18 -2.11 -10.96
N VAL A 191 6.92 -1.12 -11.45
CA VAL A 191 7.77 -0.26 -10.59
C VAL A 191 6.97 0.98 -10.27
N ALA A 192 6.67 1.22 -9.00
CA ALA A 192 5.99 2.42 -8.53
C ALA A 192 6.88 3.22 -7.59
N ARG A 193 6.88 4.55 -7.70
CA ARG A 193 7.55 5.44 -6.75
C ARG A 193 6.61 5.72 -5.58
N SER A 194 6.63 4.80 -4.61
CA SER A 194 5.73 4.74 -3.45
C SER A 194 6.40 3.99 -2.30
N GLY A 195 5.62 3.59 -1.30
CA GLY A 195 6.06 2.88 -0.10
C GLY A 195 5.66 3.59 1.20
N TRP A 196 5.49 2.80 2.25
CA TRP A 196 5.03 3.26 3.57
C TRP A 196 6.19 3.79 4.43
N SER A 197 6.93 4.76 3.87
CA SER A 197 7.92 5.60 4.57
C SER A 197 7.95 6.99 3.94
N LYS A 198 8.48 7.99 4.64
CA LYS A 198 8.81 9.30 4.04
C LYS A 198 10.26 9.43 3.61
N GLN A 199 11.06 8.36 3.72
CA GLN A 199 12.47 8.37 3.32
C GLN A 199 12.66 8.26 1.81
N GLY A 200 11.55 8.06 1.08
CA GLY A 200 11.56 7.86 -0.36
C GLY A 200 11.90 6.42 -0.72
N GLY A 201 11.51 6.02 -1.94
CA GLY A 201 11.71 4.66 -2.40
C GLY A 201 10.77 4.27 -3.50
N TYR A 202 10.73 2.96 -3.73
CA TYR A 202 9.91 2.32 -4.75
C TYR A 202 9.29 1.05 -4.19
N GLU A 203 8.26 0.61 -4.88
CA GLU A 203 7.62 -0.70 -4.70
C GLU A 203 7.64 -1.44 -6.03
N LEU A 204 8.12 -2.68 -5.99
CA LEU A 204 8.15 -3.60 -7.11
C LEU A 204 6.99 -4.58 -6.95
N TYR A 205 5.91 -4.33 -7.68
CA TYR A 205 4.71 -5.16 -7.67
C TYR A 205 4.98 -6.39 -8.54
N LEU A 206 5.54 -7.44 -7.95
CA LEU A 206 5.81 -8.71 -8.62
C LEU A 206 4.52 -9.33 -9.13
N ARG A 207 4.44 -9.70 -10.41
CA ARG A 207 3.24 -10.27 -11.07
C ARG A 207 3.35 -11.78 -11.35
N ASP A 208 4.26 -12.45 -10.67
CA ASP A 208 4.46 -13.90 -10.74
C ASP A 208 4.97 -14.39 -9.38
N PHE A 209 4.09 -15.00 -8.58
CA PHE A 209 4.40 -15.51 -7.24
C PHE A 209 5.67 -16.37 -7.21
N ASN A 210 5.93 -17.15 -8.25
CA ASN A 210 7.02 -18.13 -8.24
C ASN A 210 8.41 -17.48 -8.39
N ARG A 211 8.47 -16.18 -8.72
CA ARG A 211 9.72 -15.44 -8.92
C ARG A 211 10.11 -14.59 -7.72
N GLY A 212 9.49 -14.81 -6.56
CA GLY A 212 9.75 -14.06 -5.32
C GLY A 212 11.21 -14.11 -4.87
N ASP A 213 11.74 -15.33 -4.66
CA ASP A 213 13.14 -15.53 -4.27
C ASP A 213 14.13 -14.96 -5.32
N ASP A 214 13.81 -15.09 -6.61
CA ASP A 214 14.62 -14.54 -7.71
C ASP A 214 14.67 -13.01 -7.67
N LEU A 215 13.51 -12.35 -7.52
CA LEU A 215 13.43 -10.90 -7.43
C LEU A 215 14.18 -10.39 -6.19
N TRP A 216 13.95 -11.02 -5.03
CA TRP A 216 14.66 -10.69 -3.79
C TRP A 216 16.18 -10.77 -3.97
N ALA A 217 16.69 -11.84 -4.57
CA ALA A 217 18.13 -12.02 -4.79
C ALA A 217 18.72 -10.94 -5.70
N ARG A 218 17.99 -10.55 -6.77
CA ARG A 218 18.42 -9.49 -7.68
C ARG A 218 18.50 -8.13 -6.99
N VAL A 219 17.47 -7.77 -6.22
CA VAL A 219 17.45 -6.52 -5.46
C VAL A 219 18.54 -6.51 -4.39
N ALA A 220 18.73 -7.62 -3.67
CA ALA A 220 19.78 -7.74 -2.67
C ALA A 220 21.18 -7.59 -3.29
N GLU A 221 21.44 -8.18 -4.46
CA GLU A 221 22.71 -8.05 -5.17
C GLU A 221 22.97 -6.60 -5.61
N ALA A 222 22.00 -5.99 -6.31
CA ALA A 222 22.12 -4.61 -6.78
C ALA A 222 22.26 -3.61 -5.62
N GLY A 223 21.68 -3.90 -4.47
CA GLY A 223 21.76 -3.03 -3.30
C GLY A 223 23.05 -3.16 -2.48
N LYS A 224 23.93 -4.14 -2.73
CA LYS A 224 25.17 -4.33 -1.95
C LYS A 224 26.06 -3.08 -1.88
N PRO A 225 26.33 -2.35 -3.00
CA PRO A 225 27.13 -1.13 -2.97
C PRO A 225 26.51 -0.02 -2.10
N TYR A 226 25.21 -0.11 -1.83
CA TYR A 226 24.42 0.89 -1.11
C TYR A 226 24.14 0.50 0.34
N ASN A 227 24.75 -0.57 0.85
CA ASN A 227 24.51 -1.12 2.19
C ASN A 227 23.05 -1.56 2.40
N ILE A 228 22.43 -2.17 1.38
CA ILE A 228 21.08 -2.72 1.51
C ILE A 228 21.02 -3.81 2.59
N GLY A 229 19.91 -3.84 3.30
CA GLY A 229 19.59 -4.92 4.22
C GLY A 229 18.09 -5.14 4.32
N PRO A 230 17.65 -6.23 4.95
CA PRO A 230 16.24 -6.45 5.19
C PRO A 230 15.68 -5.39 6.14
N GLY A 231 14.39 -5.13 6.01
CA GLY A 231 13.63 -4.34 6.95
C GLY A 231 12.15 -4.61 6.78
N ALA A 232 11.37 -3.86 7.54
CA ALA A 232 9.92 -3.82 7.47
C ALA A 232 9.48 -2.36 7.63
N PRO A 233 8.20 -2.04 7.35
CA PRO A 233 7.66 -0.75 7.76
C PRO A 233 7.94 -0.46 9.23
N ASN A 234 8.62 0.65 9.49
CA ASN A 234 9.23 0.93 10.79
C ASN A 234 8.28 1.73 11.68
N TYR A 235 8.02 1.23 12.88
CA TYR A 235 7.05 1.84 13.80
C TYR A 235 7.47 3.23 14.31
N ILE A 236 8.77 3.46 14.50
CA ILE A 236 9.30 4.77 14.91
C ILE A 236 9.11 5.75 13.76
N GLU A 237 9.59 5.39 12.57
CA GLU A 237 9.54 6.25 11.38
C GLU A 237 8.09 6.63 11.02
N ARG A 238 7.16 5.65 11.02
CA ARG A 238 5.77 5.92 10.64
C ARG A 238 5.08 6.88 11.60
N ILE A 239 5.42 6.84 12.90
CA ILE A 239 4.89 7.78 13.90
C ILE A 239 5.51 9.16 13.71
N GLU A 240 6.82 9.28 13.61
CA GLU A 240 7.52 10.55 13.38
C GLU A 240 7.05 11.24 12.10
N SER A 241 6.82 10.44 11.06
CA SER A 241 6.33 10.89 9.76
C SER A 241 4.82 11.15 9.74
N GLY A 242 4.06 10.77 10.76
CA GLY A 242 2.60 10.88 10.76
C GLY A 242 1.92 10.05 9.66
N LEU A 243 2.49 8.89 9.34
CA LEU A 243 1.88 7.91 8.45
C LEU A 243 0.81 7.11 9.20
N ILE A 244 -0.41 7.23 8.72
CA ILE A 244 -1.60 6.60 9.30
C ILE A 244 -1.58 5.11 8.96
N SER A 245 -1.99 4.29 9.92
CA SER A 245 -2.27 2.88 9.77
C SER A 245 -3.75 2.63 10.08
N TYR A 246 -4.53 2.24 9.08
CA TYR A 246 -5.88 1.71 9.31
C TYR A 246 -5.85 0.57 10.34
N GLY A 247 -6.82 0.56 11.25
CA GLY A 247 -6.93 -0.40 12.35
C GLY A 247 -6.09 -0.08 13.58
N ALA A 248 -4.99 0.67 13.45
CA ALA A 248 -4.18 1.12 14.58
C ALA A 248 -4.50 2.57 14.99
N ASP A 249 -4.58 3.47 14.00
CA ASP A 249 -4.86 4.90 14.21
C ASP A 249 -6.34 5.25 13.93
N THR A 250 -7.15 4.26 13.53
CA THR A 250 -8.57 4.42 13.20
C THR A 250 -9.46 3.50 14.01
N ASP A 251 -10.70 3.92 14.24
CA ASP A 251 -11.77 3.09 14.80
C ASP A 251 -13.01 3.11 13.88
N SER A 252 -14.05 2.36 14.27
CA SER A 252 -15.31 2.24 13.53
C SER A 252 -16.06 3.56 13.25
N ARG A 253 -15.64 4.67 13.86
CA ARG A 253 -16.25 6.00 13.71
C ARG A 253 -15.29 7.04 13.13
N THR A 254 -14.02 6.69 12.92
CA THR A 254 -13.03 7.62 12.38
C THR A 254 -13.41 8.07 10.99
N ASN A 255 -13.58 9.37 10.79
CA ASN A 255 -13.83 9.97 9.48
C ASN A 255 -12.58 10.68 8.94
N PRO A 256 -12.48 10.90 7.61
CA PRO A 256 -11.27 11.46 6.99
C PRO A 256 -10.87 12.84 7.52
N PHE A 257 -11.82 13.67 7.94
CA PHE A 257 -11.52 15.03 8.44
C PHE A 257 -10.83 15.01 9.81
N GLU A 258 -11.09 13.98 10.62
CA GLU A 258 -10.40 13.78 11.91
C GLU A 258 -8.92 13.47 11.71
N LEU A 259 -8.57 12.87 10.57
CA LEU A 259 -7.22 12.46 10.18
C LEU A 259 -6.48 13.52 9.33
N GLY A 260 -7.09 14.68 9.08
CA GLY A 260 -6.50 15.71 8.22
C GLY A 260 -6.43 15.34 6.73
N MET A 261 -7.29 14.42 6.29
CA MET A 261 -7.35 13.96 4.89
C MET A 261 -8.18 14.87 3.98
N ASP A 262 -8.56 16.08 4.43
CA ASP A 262 -9.43 17.02 3.70
C ASP A 262 -9.06 17.19 2.22
N LYS A 263 -7.76 17.27 1.92
CA LYS A 263 -7.25 17.45 0.55
C LYS A 263 -7.56 16.28 -0.41
N PHE A 264 -7.95 15.13 0.13
CA PHE A 264 -8.31 13.94 -0.64
C PHE A 264 -9.82 13.77 -0.79
N ILE A 265 -10.64 14.64 -0.20
CA ILE A 265 -12.11 14.51 -0.17
C ILE A 265 -12.73 15.57 -1.08
N ALA A 266 -13.19 15.17 -2.27
CA ALA A 266 -13.82 16.06 -3.23
C ALA A 266 -15.36 16.01 -3.08
N LEU A 267 -15.90 16.79 -2.15
CA LEU A 267 -17.35 16.82 -1.87
C LEU A 267 -18.18 17.48 -2.99
N ASP A 268 -17.56 18.41 -3.72
CA ASP A 268 -18.15 19.20 -4.79
C ASP A 268 -18.05 18.56 -6.17
N GLN A 269 -17.42 17.39 -6.28
CA GLN A 269 -17.29 16.68 -7.55
C GLN A 269 -18.67 16.25 -8.10
N PRO A 270 -18.83 16.21 -9.44
CA PRO A 270 -20.12 15.90 -10.06
C PRO A 270 -20.54 14.44 -9.86
N HIS A 271 -19.58 13.54 -9.69
CA HIS A 271 -19.82 12.12 -9.46
C HIS A 271 -20.27 11.87 -8.01
N ASP A 272 -21.15 10.88 -7.84
CA ASP A 272 -21.51 10.38 -6.52
C ASP A 272 -20.50 9.34 -6.01
N PHE A 273 -20.43 9.19 -4.70
CA PHE A 273 -19.57 8.20 -4.03
C PHE A 273 -20.18 7.77 -2.69
N ILE A 274 -19.83 6.58 -2.23
CA ILE A 274 -20.37 6.02 -1.00
C ILE A 274 -19.98 6.90 0.21
N GLY A 275 -20.99 7.33 0.96
CA GLY A 275 -20.81 8.18 2.13
C GLY A 275 -20.76 9.68 1.84
N LYS A 276 -21.02 10.13 0.60
CA LYS A 276 -21.01 11.56 0.22
C LYS A 276 -21.86 12.44 1.13
N ASP A 277 -23.13 12.10 1.32
CA ASP A 277 -24.04 12.87 2.18
C ASP A 277 -23.57 12.92 3.64
N ALA A 278 -23.06 11.80 4.17
CA ALA A 278 -22.52 11.74 5.52
C ALA A 278 -21.29 12.64 5.67
N LEU A 279 -20.36 12.61 4.70
CA LEU A 279 -19.18 13.46 4.72
C LEU A 279 -19.53 14.95 4.55
N ILE A 280 -20.53 15.30 3.72
CA ILE A 280 -21.04 16.68 3.61
C ILE A 280 -21.58 17.15 4.97
N ALA A 281 -22.40 16.33 5.63
CA ALA A 281 -22.95 16.66 6.95
C ALA A 281 -21.85 16.82 8.00
N MET A 282 -20.86 15.91 8.03
CA MET A 282 -19.70 15.98 8.93
C MET A 282 -18.86 17.24 8.68
N LYS A 283 -18.60 17.58 7.41
CA LYS A 283 -17.82 18.78 7.06
C LYS A 283 -18.53 20.05 7.52
N LYS A 284 -19.86 20.11 7.40
CA LYS A 284 -20.69 21.22 7.88
C LYS A 284 -20.74 21.31 9.40
N ALA A 285 -20.85 20.19 10.09
CA ALA A 285 -20.90 20.14 11.55
C ALA A 285 -19.53 20.46 12.20
N GLY A 286 -18.44 20.13 11.51
CA GLY A 286 -17.09 20.18 12.06
C GLY A 286 -16.74 18.91 12.85
N ILE A 287 -15.44 18.68 13.04
CA ILE A 287 -14.94 17.53 13.81
C ILE A 287 -14.96 17.84 15.32
N SER A 288 -15.29 16.84 16.13
CA SER A 288 -15.25 16.91 17.60
C SER A 288 -13.96 16.33 18.20
N ARG A 289 -13.20 15.58 17.40
CA ARG A 289 -11.88 15.03 17.73
C ARG A 289 -10.94 15.17 16.54
N ARG A 290 -9.64 15.11 16.79
CA ARG A 290 -8.60 15.20 15.75
C ARG A 290 -7.43 14.27 16.12
N PHE A 291 -6.87 13.61 15.12
CA PHE A 291 -5.62 12.86 15.24
C PHE A 291 -4.46 13.83 15.42
N MET A 292 -3.76 13.72 16.55
CA MET A 292 -2.70 14.63 16.96
C MET A 292 -1.50 13.84 17.48
N GLY A 293 -0.29 14.27 17.13
CA GLY A 293 0.93 13.79 17.78
C GLY A 293 1.11 14.45 19.15
N PHE A 294 1.76 13.75 20.07
CA PHE A 294 2.17 14.27 21.37
C PHE A 294 3.54 13.71 21.75
N ILE A 295 4.27 14.45 22.58
CA ILE A 295 5.56 14.05 23.15
C ILE A 295 5.33 13.89 24.65
N ILE A 296 5.79 12.78 25.23
CA ILE A 296 5.74 12.53 26.68
C ILE A 296 7.17 12.69 27.20
N ASP A 297 7.35 13.53 28.21
CA ASP A 297 8.60 13.70 28.95
C ASP A 297 8.81 12.60 30.02
#